data_AF-A0A9D9NLK2-F1
#
_entry.id   AF-A0A9D9NLK2-F1
#
_cell.length_a   1.000
_cell.length_b   1.000
_cell.length_c   1.000
_cell.angle_alpha   90.00
_cell.angle_beta   90.00
_cell.angle_gamma   90.00
#
_symmetry.space_group_name_H-M   'P 1'
#
loop_
_entity.id
_entity.type
_entity.pdbx_description
1 polymer ?
#
loop_
_entity_poly.entity_id
_entity_poly.type
_entity_poly.pdbx_seq_one_letter_code
_entity_poly.pdbx_strand_id
1 'polypeptide(L)'
;MKTREEEKLIVLAEERLRHLAEQWFLSEPAFFAVYCTHRVVMNPNISCAVRTGKGRIEYNPEIIDILSDNALEEAVGIEMIRLFLKHPYERRPEHCTGSRMLAASDMAIWSNYRFSYCVITSPDSAGLPEGQSYEWYLAHLPLSGHEDPDSDSDASDSAGQGESLKGTETTETSASEISEESAEDKTALWEEDSVMSEMINDIVRNIKDWGSLAGSMAEQIVASSRSRIDYRKILNSFRASIISTKRCLTRMRPSRRYGFQQMGSKFDFTTGLLIAVDTSGSISSGMLEYFFGVINRFFKYGIKTIDVIQFDWELHGDAVTLEKAVAKMDISGRGGTSFQPAIDYAAKHGKEYDGMIFLTDGYAPEPVLPKYFPLKIAWVCEDRQSYEQHHKWMRKYGRVCYMDLK
;
A
#
# COMPACT_ATOMS: atom_id res chain seq x y z
N MET A 1 0.29 34.20 -23.83
CA MET A 1 -0.70 33.69 -24.79
C MET A 1 -0.03 32.52 -25.49
N LYS A 2 -0.60 31.32 -25.40
CA LYS A 2 -0.09 30.17 -26.17
C LYS A 2 -0.25 30.45 -27.66
N THR A 3 0.68 29.98 -28.49
CA THR A 3 0.57 30.17 -29.94
C THR A 3 -0.55 29.30 -30.51
N ARG A 4 -1.13 29.68 -31.66
CA ARG A 4 -2.21 28.92 -32.31
C ARG A 4 -1.80 27.50 -32.70
N GLU A 5 -0.50 27.25 -32.83
CA GLU A 5 0.09 25.94 -33.12
C GLU A 5 0.17 25.09 -31.84
N GLU A 6 0.62 25.66 -30.72
CA GLU A 6 0.59 24.99 -29.41
C GLU A 6 -0.83 24.56 -29.01
N GLU A 7 -1.84 25.39 -29.26
CA GLU A 7 -3.24 25.04 -28.97
C GLU A 7 -3.74 23.85 -29.80
N LYS A 8 -3.33 23.75 -31.07
CA LYS A 8 -3.68 22.60 -31.92
C LYS A 8 -3.00 21.32 -31.46
N LEU A 9 -1.72 21.41 -31.08
CA LEU A 9 -0.94 20.28 -30.59
C LEU A 9 -1.57 19.68 -29.32
N ILE A 10 -2.00 20.54 -28.39
CA ILE A 10 -2.69 20.14 -27.17
C ILE A 10 -3.98 19.38 -27.47
N VAL A 11 -4.82 19.94 -28.34
CA VAL A 11 -6.11 19.33 -28.71
C VAL A 11 -5.88 17.97 -29.36
N LEU A 12 -4.90 17.86 -30.26
CA LEU A 12 -4.58 16.60 -30.94
C LEU A 12 -4.12 15.51 -29.95
N ALA A 13 -3.25 15.85 -29.01
CA ALA A 13 -2.79 14.91 -27.99
C ALA A 13 -3.93 14.44 -27.07
N GLU A 14 -4.82 15.35 -26.66
CA GLU A 14 -6.03 14.99 -25.88
C GLU A 14 -6.95 14.06 -26.66
N GLU A 15 -7.16 14.32 -27.95
CA GLU A 15 -8.00 13.49 -28.81
C GLU A 15 -7.44 12.08 -28.98
N ARG A 16 -6.11 11.94 -29.14
CA ARG A 16 -5.45 10.62 -29.23
C ARG A 16 -5.57 9.82 -27.95
N LEU A 17 -5.34 10.44 -26.79
CA LEU A 17 -5.53 9.79 -25.49
C LEU A 17 -7.00 9.40 -25.25
N ARG A 18 -7.95 10.25 -25.64
CA ARG A 18 -9.38 9.94 -25.56
C ARG A 18 -9.76 8.77 -26.46
N HIS A 19 -9.31 8.78 -27.71
CA HIS A 19 -9.58 7.69 -28.65
C HIS A 19 -9.02 6.35 -28.14
N LEU A 20 -7.81 6.36 -27.58
CA LEU A 20 -7.22 5.18 -26.94
C LEU A 20 -8.10 4.65 -25.79
N ALA A 21 -8.56 5.54 -24.90
CA ALA A 21 -9.45 5.15 -23.81
C ALA A 21 -10.79 4.59 -24.33
N GLU A 22 -11.38 5.18 -25.37
CA GLU A 22 -12.60 4.68 -26.01
C GLU A 22 -12.42 3.29 -26.63
N GLN A 23 -11.24 3.01 -27.21
CA GLN A 23 -10.92 1.66 -27.72
C GLN A 23 -10.80 0.66 -26.56
N TRP A 24 -10.09 1.01 -25.50
CA TRP A 24 -9.94 0.16 -24.31
C TRP A 24 -11.24 -0.15 -23.59
N PHE A 25 -12.25 0.72 -23.68
CA PHE A 25 -13.58 0.40 -23.15
C PHE A 25 -14.13 -0.93 -23.69
N LEU A 26 -13.78 -1.29 -24.94
CA LEU A 26 -14.20 -2.52 -25.59
C LEU A 26 -13.13 -3.62 -25.56
N SER A 27 -11.86 -3.27 -25.80
CA SER A 27 -10.78 -4.25 -25.92
C SER A 27 -10.07 -4.58 -24.61
N GLU A 28 -9.92 -3.59 -23.72
CA GLU A 28 -9.15 -3.68 -22.47
C GLU A 28 -9.92 -3.09 -21.28
N PRO A 29 -11.03 -3.73 -20.84
CA PRO A 29 -11.90 -3.20 -19.79
C PRO A 29 -11.17 -2.86 -18.48
N ALA A 30 -10.12 -3.63 -18.16
CA ALA A 30 -9.27 -3.38 -17.00
C ALA A 30 -8.49 -2.06 -17.12
N PHE A 31 -7.78 -1.84 -18.23
CA PHE A 31 -7.06 -0.58 -18.47
C PHE A 31 -8.01 0.61 -18.49
N PHE A 32 -9.17 0.48 -19.13
CA PHE A 32 -10.18 1.54 -19.12
C PHE A 32 -10.64 1.89 -17.71
N ALA A 33 -10.91 0.89 -16.87
CA ALA A 33 -11.41 1.10 -15.52
C ALA A 33 -10.39 1.84 -14.62
N VAL A 34 -9.10 1.46 -14.68
CA VAL A 34 -8.06 2.15 -13.89
C VAL A 34 -7.73 3.53 -14.46
N TYR A 35 -7.75 3.70 -15.79
CA TYR A 35 -7.60 4.99 -16.46
C TYR A 35 -8.63 6.01 -15.95
N CYS A 36 -9.90 5.60 -15.84
CA CYS A 36 -11.00 6.46 -15.37
C CYS A 36 -10.85 6.96 -13.93
N THR A 37 -9.96 6.38 -13.12
CA THR A 37 -9.72 6.86 -11.75
C THR A 37 -8.70 7.99 -11.66
N HIS A 38 -8.04 8.31 -12.76
CA HIS A 38 -7.01 9.32 -12.80
C HIS A 38 -7.45 10.50 -13.66
N ARG A 39 -7.15 11.72 -13.20
CA ARG A 39 -7.38 12.91 -14.01
C ARG A 39 -6.26 13.08 -15.02
N VAL A 40 -6.61 13.13 -16.30
CA VAL A 40 -5.68 13.45 -17.39
C VAL A 40 -5.30 14.93 -17.33
N VAL A 41 -4.02 15.25 -17.28
CA VAL A 41 -3.51 16.62 -17.12
C VAL A 41 -2.33 16.87 -18.06
N MET A 42 -2.41 17.93 -18.85
CA MET A 42 -1.31 18.37 -19.69
C MET A 42 -0.14 18.89 -18.85
N ASN A 43 1.08 18.43 -19.17
CA ASN A 43 2.31 18.97 -18.62
C ASN A 43 3.43 18.91 -19.68
N PRO A 44 3.76 20.00 -20.37
CA PRO A 44 4.80 20.00 -21.41
C PRO A 44 6.23 19.91 -20.85
N ASN A 45 6.40 20.05 -19.53
CA ASN A 45 7.73 20.07 -18.90
C ASN A 45 8.24 18.67 -18.55
N ILE A 46 7.42 17.63 -18.73
CA ILE A 46 7.86 16.25 -18.44
C ILE A 46 8.68 15.70 -19.61
N SER A 47 9.69 14.90 -19.32
CA SER A 47 10.61 14.33 -20.31
C SER A 47 10.06 13.07 -20.98
N CYS A 48 8.85 12.63 -20.63
CA CYS A 48 8.23 11.42 -21.11
C CYS A 48 6.83 11.67 -21.68
N ALA A 49 6.32 10.74 -22.50
CA ALA A 49 5.00 10.89 -23.11
C ALA A 49 3.88 10.99 -22.07
N VAL A 50 3.94 10.11 -21.07
CA VAL A 50 2.98 10.03 -19.96
C VAL A 50 3.66 9.62 -18.67
N ARG A 51 3.16 10.08 -17.51
CA ARG A 51 3.52 9.57 -16.18
C ARG A 51 2.30 9.51 -15.26
N THR A 52 2.34 8.63 -14.27
CA THR A 52 1.25 8.46 -13.30
C THR A 52 1.67 8.75 -11.86
N GLY A 53 0.70 9.18 -11.07
CA GLY A 53 0.85 9.42 -9.63
C GLY A 53 -0.08 10.53 -9.13
N LYS A 54 -0.25 10.62 -7.81
CA LYS A 54 -1.18 11.57 -7.13
C LYS A 54 -2.58 11.66 -7.74
N GLY A 55 -3.14 10.55 -8.23
CA GLY A 55 -4.47 10.52 -8.86
C GLY A 55 -4.53 11.20 -10.23
N ARG A 56 -3.40 11.35 -10.93
CA ARG A 56 -3.32 11.99 -12.24
C ARG A 56 -2.52 11.16 -13.25
N ILE A 57 -2.87 11.33 -14.51
CA ILE A 57 -2.06 10.94 -15.67
C ILE A 57 -1.58 12.24 -16.30
N GLU A 58 -0.30 12.56 -16.13
CA GLU A 58 0.31 13.72 -16.77
C GLU A 58 0.85 13.33 -18.14
N TYR A 59 0.66 14.17 -19.15
CA TYR A 59 1.12 13.91 -20.51
C TYR A 59 1.82 15.10 -21.16
N ASN A 60 2.79 14.83 -22.02
CA ASN A 60 3.48 15.84 -22.82
C ASN A 60 2.92 15.83 -24.27
N PRO A 61 2.23 16.90 -24.72
CA PRO A 61 1.65 16.94 -26.05
C PRO A 61 2.70 16.91 -27.18
N GLU A 62 3.90 17.45 -26.96
CA GLU A 62 4.97 17.47 -27.97
C GLU A 62 5.54 16.07 -28.20
N ILE A 63 5.72 15.30 -27.13
CA ILE A 63 6.19 13.91 -27.22
C ILE A 63 5.10 13.03 -27.83
N ILE A 64 3.84 13.21 -27.40
CA ILE A 64 2.72 12.43 -27.95
C ILE A 64 2.59 12.64 -29.46
N ASP A 65 2.70 13.87 -29.96
CA ASP A 65 2.58 14.17 -31.40
C ASP A 65 3.57 13.37 -32.27
N ILE A 66 4.77 13.13 -31.75
CA ILE A 66 5.84 12.40 -32.45
C ILE A 66 5.65 10.87 -32.38
N LEU A 67 4.94 10.36 -31.37
CA LEU A 67 4.71 8.93 -31.20
C LEU A 67 3.69 8.38 -32.21
N SER A 68 3.94 7.15 -32.68
CA SER A 68 2.91 6.37 -33.37
C SER A 68 1.80 5.96 -32.40
N ASP A 69 0.61 5.64 -32.92
CA ASP A 69 -0.52 5.21 -32.06
C ASP A 69 -0.19 3.94 -31.26
N ASN A 70 0.55 3.00 -31.86
CA ASN A 70 0.97 1.78 -31.15
C ASN A 70 1.99 2.07 -30.04
N ALA A 71 2.92 3.00 -30.27
CA ALA A 71 3.89 3.40 -29.24
C ALA A 71 3.21 4.16 -28.09
N LEU A 72 2.21 5.00 -28.41
CA LEU A 72 1.39 5.68 -27.42
C LEU A 72 0.58 4.67 -26.58
N GLU A 73 -0.06 3.70 -27.23
CA GLU A 73 -0.82 2.65 -26.57
C GLU A 73 0.07 1.85 -25.59
N GLU A 74 1.26 1.41 -26.00
CA GLU A 74 2.20 0.73 -25.10
C GLU A 74 2.65 1.63 -23.95
N ALA A 75 2.98 2.90 -24.22
CA ALA A 75 3.43 3.83 -23.19
C ALA A 75 2.35 4.07 -22.10
N VAL A 76 1.08 4.25 -22.50
CA VAL A 76 -0.03 4.40 -21.55
C VAL A 76 -0.35 3.05 -20.89
N GLY A 77 -0.29 1.94 -21.62
CA GLY A 77 -0.54 0.59 -21.11
C GLY A 77 0.44 0.21 -19.99
N ILE A 78 1.73 0.51 -20.16
CA ILE A 78 2.76 0.33 -19.12
C ILE A 78 2.37 1.08 -17.84
N GLU A 79 1.92 2.34 -17.97
CA GLU A 79 1.46 3.10 -16.81
C GLU A 79 0.20 2.49 -16.17
N MET A 80 -0.74 1.95 -16.95
CA MET A 80 -1.92 1.25 -16.39
C MET A 80 -1.52 0.01 -15.61
N ILE A 81 -0.52 -0.74 -16.09
CA ILE A 81 0.04 -1.90 -15.38
C ILE A 81 0.70 -1.44 -14.07
N ARG A 82 1.50 -0.35 -14.08
CA ARG A 82 2.08 0.22 -12.85
C ARG A 82 1.01 0.60 -11.84
N LEU A 83 -0.10 1.18 -12.29
CA LEU A 83 -1.23 1.52 -11.44
C LEU A 83 -1.85 0.27 -10.81
N PHE A 84 -2.07 -0.80 -11.57
CA PHE A 84 -2.58 -2.07 -11.02
C PHE A 84 -1.64 -2.69 -9.99
N LEU A 85 -0.34 -2.60 -10.22
CA LEU A 85 0.68 -3.02 -9.27
C LEU A 85 0.87 -2.04 -8.10
N LYS A 86 0.21 -0.87 -8.15
CA LYS A 86 0.26 0.21 -7.15
C LYS A 86 1.64 0.82 -6.95
N HIS A 87 2.62 0.57 -7.81
CA HIS A 87 3.99 1.09 -7.64
C HIS A 87 4.07 2.62 -7.45
N PRO A 88 3.26 3.46 -8.14
CA PRO A 88 3.24 4.90 -7.89
C PRO A 88 2.70 5.32 -6.51
N TYR A 89 2.01 4.42 -5.80
CA TYR A 89 1.32 4.66 -4.54
C TYR A 89 1.86 3.88 -3.36
N GLU A 90 2.89 3.05 -3.60
CA GLU A 90 3.55 2.27 -2.58
C GLU A 90 4.55 3.10 -1.79
N ARG A 91 4.93 2.57 -0.62
CA ARG A 91 5.88 3.25 0.27
C ARG A 91 7.24 3.38 -0.44
N ARG A 92 7.72 4.61 -0.57
CA ARG A 92 9.10 4.90 -0.96
C ARG A 92 10.07 4.50 0.17
N PRO A 93 11.01 3.56 -0.06
CA PRO A 93 12.04 3.26 0.92
C PRO A 93 12.93 4.48 1.19
N GLU A 94 13.44 4.60 2.42
CA GLU A 94 14.36 5.69 2.77
C GLU A 94 15.61 5.63 1.87
N HIS A 95 16.05 6.79 1.38
CA HIS A 95 17.20 6.93 0.47
C HIS A 95 17.08 6.26 -0.91
N CYS A 96 15.87 5.85 -1.33
CA CYS A 96 15.66 5.32 -2.68
C CYS A 96 15.46 6.44 -3.70
N THR A 97 16.27 6.44 -4.77
CA THR A 97 16.14 7.37 -5.90
C THR A 97 14.98 6.99 -6.82
N GLY A 98 14.44 7.96 -7.54
CA GLY A 98 13.37 7.74 -8.52
C GLY A 98 13.79 6.75 -9.60
N SER A 99 15.03 6.84 -10.05
CA SER A 99 15.62 5.93 -11.05
C SER A 99 15.57 4.47 -10.61
N ARG A 100 15.90 4.18 -9.34
CA ARG A 100 15.81 2.82 -8.78
C ARG A 100 14.37 2.32 -8.70
N MET A 101 13.45 3.18 -8.30
CA MET A 101 12.02 2.84 -8.24
C MET A 101 11.47 2.53 -9.63
N LEU A 102 11.85 3.31 -10.64
CA LEU A 102 11.44 3.05 -12.02
C LEU A 102 12.02 1.73 -12.53
N ALA A 103 13.32 1.51 -12.37
CA ALA A 103 14.00 0.29 -12.79
C ALA A 103 13.40 -0.97 -12.13
N ALA A 104 13.17 -0.94 -10.82
CA ALA A 104 12.54 -2.06 -10.11
C ALA A 104 11.12 -2.34 -10.61
N SER A 105 10.36 -1.28 -10.90
CA SER A 105 9.02 -1.42 -11.46
C SER A 105 9.06 -1.95 -12.90
N ASP A 106 10.05 -1.55 -13.70
CA ASP A 106 10.24 -2.04 -15.07
C ASP A 106 10.54 -3.53 -15.08
N MET A 107 11.46 -3.97 -14.21
CA MET A 107 11.84 -5.37 -14.06
C MET A 107 10.66 -6.28 -13.65
N ALA A 108 9.81 -5.79 -12.75
CA ALA A 108 8.58 -6.48 -12.34
C ALA A 108 7.58 -6.63 -13.51
N ILE A 109 7.49 -5.63 -14.39
CA ILE A 109 6.63 -5.66 -15.58
C ILE A 109 7.25 -6.53 -16.68
N TRP A 110 8.55 -6.40 -16.92
CA TRP A 110 9.30 -7.08 -17.99
C TRP A 110 9.11 -8.60 -17.95
N SER A 111 9.04 -9.17 -16.76
CA SER A 111 8.90 -10.62 -16.58
C SER A 111 7.60 -11.18 -17.16
N ASN A 112 6.58 -10.34 -17.40
CA ASN A 112 5.25 -10.76 -17.82
C ASN A 112 4.80 -10.17 -19.17
N TYR A 113 5.52 -9.19 -19.71
CA TYR A 113 5.17 -8.53 -20.98
C TYR A 113 6.34 -8.43 -21.93
N ARG A 114 6.01 -8.31 -23.22
CA ARG A 114 6.95 -7.97 -24.27
C ARG A 114 6.39 -6.74 -24.98
N PHE A 115 7.19 -5.69 -25.05
CA PHE A 115 6.85 -4.43 -25.69
C PHE A 115 7.61 -4.34 -27.01
N SER A 116 6.93 -3.89 -28.06
CA SER A 116 7.50 -3.80 -29.41
C SER A 116 7.96 -2.37 -29.73
N TYR A 117 7.41 -1.37 -29.06
CA TYR A 117 7.62 0.04 -29.33
C TYR A 117 8.26 0.78 -28.15
N CYS A 118 8.04 0.32 -26.92
CA CYS A 118 8.65 0.90 -25.71
C CYS A 118 9.78 0.02 -25.16
N VAL A 119 10.89 0.65 -24.76
CA VAL A 119 11.99 -0.03 -24.05
C VAL A 119 11.84 0.24 -22.56
N ILE A 120 11.86 -0.82 -21.75
CA ILE A 120 11.88 -0.75 -20.28
C ILE A 120 13.08 -1.54 -19.75
N THR A 121 13.52 -1.24 -18.53
CA THR A 121 14.68 -1.93 -17.93
C THR A 121 14.41 -3.41 -17.71
N SER A 122 15.24 -4.28 -18.31
CA SER A 122 15.16 -5.74 -18.11
C SER A 122 15.98 -6.20 -16.90
N PRO A 123 15.57 -7.26 -16.18
CA PRO A 123 16.36 -7.85 -15.10
C PRO A 123 17.76 -8.28 -15.56
N ASP A 124 17.85 -8.86 -16.76
CA ASP A 124 19.09 -9.33 -17.37
C ASP A 124 20.13 -8.21 -17.53
N SER A 125 19.69 -6.98 -17.85
CA SER A 125 20.59 -5.82 -17.98
C SER A 125 21.30 -5.45 -16.67
N ALA A 126 20.73 -5.85 -15.52
CA ALA A 126 21.30 -5.66 -14.20
C ALA A 126 21.88 -6.96 -13.59
N GLY A 127 21.90 -8.07 -14.34
CA GLY A 127 22.35 -9.38 -13.85
C GLY A 127 21.43 -9.99 -12.78
N LEU A 128 20.14 -9.61 -12.76
CA LEU A 128 19.16 -10.06 -11.78
C LEU A 128 18.19 -11.10 -12.39
N PRO A 129 17.65 -12.04 -11.58
CA PRO A 129 16.71 -13.05 -12.06
C PRO A 129 15.36 -12.45 -12.47
N GLU A 130 14.71 -13.04 -13.47
CA GLU A 130 13.33 -12.72 -13.84
C GLU A 130 12.31 -13.22 -12.79
N GLY A 131 11.11 -12.65 -12.82
CA GLY A 131 9.96 -13.11 -12.03
C GLY A 131 9.96 -12.72 -10.56
N GLN A 132 10.80 -11.77 -10.14
CA GLN A 132 10.83 -11.29 -8.75
C GLN A 132 9.84 -10.14 -8.53
N SER A 133 9.56 -9.83 -7.25
CA SER A 133 8.67 -8.71 -6.90
C SER A 133 9.37 -7.36 -7.00
N TYR A 134 8.57 -6.29 -7.05
CA TYR A 134 9.06 -4.91 -7.02
C TYR A 134 10.00 -4.64 -5.83
N GLU A 135 9.62 -5.07 -4.62
CA GLU A 135 10.42 -4.88 -3.41
C GLU A 135 11.71 -5.71 -3.43
N TRP A 136 11.66 -6.89 -4.04
CA TRP A 136 12.85 -7.71 -4.23
C TRP A 136 13.85 -6.98 -5.13
N TYR A 137 13.41 -6.46 -6.28
CA TYR A 137 14.28 -5.71 -7.18
C TYR A 137 14.82 -4.43 -6.50
N LEU A 138 13.98 -3.70 -5.77
CA LEU A 138 14.43 -2.53 -5.01
C LEU A 138 15.55 -2.84 -4.01
N ALA A 139 15.51 -4.01 -3.37
CA ALA A 139 16.50 -4.46 -2.41
C ALA A 139 17.81 -4.95 -3.06
N HIS A 140 17.75 -5.50 -4.27
CA HIS A 140 18.89 -6.15 -4.93
C HIS A 140 19.53 -5.30 -6.05
N LEU A 141 18.93 -4.16 -6.41
CA LEU A 141 19.55 -3.21 -7.31
C LEU A 141 20.82 -2.61 -6.66
N PRO A 142 21.96 -2.53 -7.37
CA PRO A 142 23.20 -1.97 -6.82
C PRO A 142 23.01 -0.50 -6.45
N LEU A 143 23.42 -0.11 -5.23
CA LEU A 143 23.38 1.27 -4.78
C LEU A 143 24.35 2.09 -5.64
N SER A 144 23.84 3.02 -6.45
CA SER A 144 24.70 3.98 -7.14
C SER A 144 25.33 4.90 -6.09
N GLY A 145 26.64 4.76 -5.85
CA GLY A 145 27.44 5.75 -5.11
C GLY A 145 28.08 5.34 -3.77
N HIS A 146 28.36 4.06 -3.52
CA HIS A 146 29.41 3.68 -2.57
C HIS A 146 30.45 2.82 -3.29
N GLU A 147 31.63 3.41 -3.55
CA GLU A 147 32.85 2.63 -3.68
C GLU A 147 33.01 1.86 -2.36
N ASP A 148 32.84 0.54 -2.39
CA ASP A 148 33.25 -0.32 -1.27
C ASP A 148 34.79 -0.27 -1.18
N PRO A 149 35.39 0.18 -0.07
CA PRO A 149 36.84 0.23 0.09
C PRO A 149 37.43 -1.11 0.56
N ASP A 150 36.71 -2.22 0.46
CA ASP A 150 37.19 -3.53 0.92
C ASP A 150 36.78 -4.65 -0.05
N SER A 151 37.53 -4.75 -1.15
CA SER A 151 37.78 -6.05 -1.78
C SER A 151 39.28 -6.22 -1.96
N ASP A 152 39.93 -6.72 -0.91
CA ASP A 152 41.21 -7.39 -1.00
C ASP A 152 41.05 -8.58 -1.96
N SER A 153 41.56 -8.45 -3.18
CA SER A 153 41.83 -9.60 -4.03
C SER A 153 43.13 -9.38 -4.77
N ASP A 154 44.03 -10.32 -4.51
CA ASP A 154 45.42 -10.38 -4.90
C ASP A 154 45.73 -9.99 -6.34
N ALA A 155 46.88 -9.33 -6.46
CA ALA A 155 47.59 -9.11 -7.70
C ALA A 155 47.75 -10.42 -8.50
N SER A 156 47.26 -10.41 -9.74
CA SER A 156 47.93 -11.15 -10.81
C SER A 156 47.94 -10.33 -12.09
N ASP A 157 49.17 -10.22 -12.57
CA ASP A 157 49.66 -9.40 -13.66
C ASP A 157 49.33 -10.06 -15.00
N SER A 158 48.72 -9.34 -15.94
CA SER A 158 48.89 -9.60 -17.37
C SER A 158 48.44 -8.42 -18.23
N ALA A 159 49.46 -7.75 -18.75
CA ALA A 159 49.38 -6.78 -19.82
C ALA A 159 48.78 -7.35 -21.11
N GLY A 160 47.92 -6.56 -21.75
CA GLY A 160 47.43 -6.79 -23.11
C GLY A 160 46.98 -5.48 -23.74
N GLN A 161 47.91 -4.82 -24.43
CA GLN A 161 47.66 -3.66 -25.31
C GLN A 161 46.77 -4.03 -26.49
N GLY A 162 45.91 -3.10 -26.90
CA GLY A 162 45.16 -3.18 -28.16
C GLY A 162 44.36 -1.91 -28.45
N GLU A 163 45.03 -0.83 -28.84
CA GLU A 163 44.41 0.27 -29.57
C GLU A 163 44.04 -0.19 -31.00
N SER A 164 42.83 0.11 -31.48
CA SER A 164 42.63 0.93 -32.70
C SER A 164 41.25 0.85 -33.37
N LEU A 165 40.75 2.06 -33.65
CA LEU A 165 40.24 2.58 -34.93
C LEU A 165 38.75 2.51 -35.32
N LYS A 166 38.35 3.66 -35.86
CA LYS A 166 37.05 4.19 -36.31
C LYS A 166 36.54 3.60 -37.63
N GLY A 167 35.22 3.71 -37.80
CA GLY A 167 34.46 3.78 -39.07
C GLY A 167 33.27 2.81 -39.04
N THR A 168 32.03 3.10 -39.44
CA THR A 168 31.41 4.21 -40.18
C THR A 168 29.89 4.07 -39.96
N GLU A 169 29.17 5.19 -40.09
CA GLU A 169 27.72 5.39 -39.92
C GLU A 169 26.80 4.35 -40.59
N THR A 170 25.80 3.89 -39.83
CA THR A 170 24.47 3.53 -40.31
C THR A 170 23.43 4.09 -39.33
N THR A 171 22.65 5.05 -39.82
CA THR A 171 21.64 5.80 -39.07
C THR A 171 20.39 4.96 -38.86
N GLU A 172 20.36 4.18 -37.77
CA GLU A 172 19.13 3.66 -37.18
C GLU A 172 19.04 4.25 -35.77
N THR A 173 18.01 5.06 -35.52
CA THR A 173 17.77 5.70 -34.23
C THR A 173 17.31 4.65 -33.22
N SER A 174 18.26 3.86 -32.72
CA SER A 174 18.11 3.03 -31.54
C SER A 174 18.14 3.93 -30.31
N ALA A 175 16.98 4.08 -29.67
CA ALA A 175 16.78 4.97 -28.54
C ALA A 175 17.55 4.49 -27.29
N SER A 176 18.54 5.32 -26.93
CA SER A 176 19.10 5.64 -25.61
C SER A 176 18.62 4.85 -24.39
N GLU A 177 19.61 4.39 -23.61
CA GLU A 177 19.53 4.20 -22.16
C GLU A 177 18.66 5.31 -21.53
N ILE A 178 17.68 4.93 -20.70
CA ILE A 178 16.86 5.90 -19.95
C ILE A 178 17.81 6.71 -19.07
N SER A 179 17.97 8.00 -19.36
CA SER A 179 18.81 8.88 -18.55
C SER A 179 18.24 8.96 -17.13
N GLU A 180 19.11 9.07 -16.11
CA GLU A 180 18.68 9.22 -14.71
C GLU A 180 17.70 10.40 -14.54
N GLU A 181 17.90 11.49 -15.27
CA GLU A 181 17.03 12.66 -15.28
C GLU A 181 15.61 12.32 -15.76
N SER A 182 15.49 11.49 -16.81
CA SER A 182 14.17 11.06 -17.29
C SER A 182 13.47 10.09 -16.33
N ALA A 183 14.23 9.32 -15.55
CA ALA A 183 13.67 8.38 -14.59
C ALA A 183 13.16 9.07 -13.32
N GLU A 184 13.87 10.09 -12.86
CA GLU A 184 13.42 10.98 -11.77
C GLU A 184 12.12 11.71 -12.17
N ASP A 185 12.04 12.24 -13.40
CA ASP A 185 10.81 12.90 -13.85
C ASP A 185 9.62 11.93 -13.98
N LYS A 186 9.84 10.70 -14.47
CA LYS A 186 8.81 9.63 -14.48
C LYS A 186 8.24 9.31 -13.11
N THR A 187 9.08 9.34 -12.07
CA THR A 187 8.73 8.94 -10.69
C THR A 187 8.47 10.11 -9.76
N ALA A 188 8.53 11.35 -10.25
CA ALA A 188 8.35 12.57 -9.43
C ALA A 188 7.00 12.66 -8.69
N LEU A 189 5.98 11.95 -9.18
CA LEU A 189 4.66 11.90 -8.56
C LEU A 189 4.43 10.67 -7.65
N TRP A 190 5.44 9.81 -7.49
CA TRP A 190 5.31 8.58 -6.73
C TRP A 190 5.45 8.85 -5.24
N GLU A 191 4.38 8.60 -4.50
CA GLU A 191 4.32 8.82 -3.06
C GLU A 191 3.30 7.88 -2.41
N GLU A 192 3.51 7.56 -1.13
CA GLU A 192 2.59 6.69 -0.39
C GLU A 192 1.19 7.31 -0.34
N ASP A 193 0.23 6.68 -1.02
CA ASP A 193 -1.17 7.11 -1.04
C ASP A 193 -2.10 5.92 -0.76
N SER A 194 -2.47 5.79 0.51
CA SER A 194 -3.39 4.74 0.97
C SER A 194 -4.82 4.90 0.45
N VAL A 195 -5.22 6.10 0.00
CA VAL A 195 -6.56 6.34 -0.56
C VAL A 195 -6.60 5.86 -2.01
N MET A 196 -5.61 6.23 -2.82
CA MET A 196 -5.48 5.75 -4.20
C MET A 196 -5.26 4.24 -4.25
N SER A 197 -4.43 3.69 -3.36
CA SER A 197 -4.22 2.24 -3.25
C SER A 197 -5.52 1.48 -3.00
N GLU A 198 -6.40 1.98 -2.11
CA GLU A 198 -7.68 1.32 -1.83
C GLU A 198 -8.68 1.51 -2.99
N MET A 199 -8.67 2.68 -3.64
CA MET A 199 -9.49 2.90 -4.84
C MET A 199 -9.11 1.91 -5.95
N ILE A 200 -7.81 1.68 -6.17
CA ILE A 200 -7.32 0.67 -7.13
C ILE A 200 -7.76 -0.73 -6.71
N ASN A 201 -7.64 -1.10 -5.43
CA ASN A 201 -8.13 -2.38 -4.95
C ASN A 201 -9.63 -2.57 -5.22
N ASP A 202 -10.45 -1.53 -5.05
CA ASP A 202 -11.88 -1.57 -5.35
C ASP A 202 -12.16 -1.78 -6.85
N ILE A 203 -11.36 -1.17 -7.74
CA ILE A 203 -11.44 -1.44 -9.18
C ILE A 203 -11.09 -2.90 -9.47
N VAL A 204 -9.95 -3.38 -8.94
CA VAL A 204 -9.46 -4.75 -9.13
C VAL A 204 -10.51 -5.79 -8.70
N ARG A 205 -11.23 -5.55 -7.60
CA ARG A 205 -12.33 -6.42 -7.13
C ARG A 205 -13.53 -6.46 -8.07
N ASN A 206 -13.76 -5.38 -8.83
CA ASN A 206 -14.91 -5.24 -9.72
C ASN A 206 -14.62 -5.64 -11.17
N ILE A 207 -13.34 -5.76 -11.55
CA ILE A 207 -12.93 -6.25 -12.87
C ILE A 207 -13.23 -7.75 -12.98
N LYS A 208 -13.99 -8.12 -14.01
CA LYS A 208 -14.27 -9.52 -14.37
C LYS A 208 -13.44 -10.01 -15.55
N ASP A 209 -13.09 -9.10 -16.44
CA ASP A 209 -12.35 -9.36 -17.67
C ASP A 209 -11.07 -8.52 -17.64
N TRP A 210 -9.93 -9.21 -17.72
CA TRP A 210 -8.61 -8.62 -17.63
C TRP A 210 -7.98 -8.34 -19.01
N GLY A 211 -8.68 -8.65 -20.11
CA GLY A 211 -8.22 -8.33 -21.46
C GLY A 211 -6.90 -9.02 -21.79
N SER A 212 -5.92 -8.25 -22.30
CA SER A 212 -4.59 -8.74 -22.64
C SER A 212 -3.63 -8.88 -21.45
N LEU A 213 -4.06 -8.55 -20.23
CA LEU A 213 -3.25 -8.73 -19.03
C LEU A 213 -2.91 -10.22 -18.83
N ALA A 214 -1.64 -10.54 -18.64
CA ALA A 214 -1.19 -11.93 -18.47
C ALA A 214 -1.92 -12.59 -17.28
N GLY A 215 -2.49 -13.79 -17.47
CA GLY A 215 -3.35 -14.43 -16.47
C GLY A 215 -2.67 -14.65 -15.11
N SER A 216 -1.41 -15.04 -15.10
CA SER A 216 -0.60 -15.17 -13.87
C SER A 216 -0.45 -13.84 -13.13
N MET A 217 -0.24 -12.74 -13.85
CA MET A 217 -0.14 -11.41 -13.26
C MET A 217 -1.50 -10.91 -12.78
N ALA A 218 -2.58 -11.13 -13.54
CA ALA A 218 -3.94 -10.80 -13.10
C ALA A 218 -4.27 -11.50 -11.78
N GLU A 219 -3.94 -12.79 -11.65
CA GLU A 219 -4.09 -13.54 -10.41
C GLU A 219 -3.25 -12.96 -9.26
N GLN A 220 -1.99 -12.58 -9.52
CA GLN A 220 -1.13 -11.93 -8.54
C GLN A 220 -1.68 -10.56 -8.10
N ILE A 221 -2.18 -9.74 -9.02
CA ILE A 221 -2.79 -8.43 -8.72
C ILE A 221 -4.04 -8.63 -7.87
N VAL A 222 -4.93 -9.55 -8.26
CA VAL A 222 -6.13 -9.88 -7.49
C VAL A 222 -5.74 -10.38 -6.10
N ALA A 223 -4.75 -11.26 -5.98
CA ALA A 223 -4.24 -11.74 -4.69
C ALA A 223 -3.70 -10.59 -3.83
N SER A 224 -2.92 -9.66 -4.42
CA SER A 224 -2.37 -8.50 -3.72
C SER A 224 -3.44 -7.47 -3.29
N SER A 225 -4.59 -7.44 -3.99
CA SER A 225 -5.69 -6.50 -3.70
C SER A 225 -6.62 -6.94 -2.57
N ARG A 226 -6.53 -8.23 -2.19
CA ARG A 226 -7.19 -8.77 -1.01
C ARG A 226 -6.49 -8.17 0.20
N SER A 227 -7.09 -7.11 0.74
CA SER A 227 -6.56 -6.38 1.88
C SER A 227 -6.24 -7.36 3.02
N ARG A 228 -5.00 -7.33 3.50
CA ARG A 228 -4.53 -8.17 4.62
C ARG A 228 -5.31 -8.01 5.93
N ILE A 229 -6.13 -6.97 6.07
CA ILE A 229 -7.28 -6.75 6.99
C ILE A 229 -7.87 -5.37 6.64
N ASP A 230 -9.19 -5.21 6.52
CA ASP A 230 -9.83 -3.89 6.37
C ASP A 230 -9.99 -3.21 7.74
N TYR A 231 -8.94 -2.53 8.19
CA TYR A 231 -8.92 -1.83 9.48
C TYR A 231 -9.98 -0.74 9.55
N ARG A 232 -10.37 -0.14 8.41
CA ARG A 232 -11.47 0.84 8.39
C ARG A 232 -12.80 0.17 8.72
N LYS A 233 -13.06 -1.06 8.27
CA LYS A 233 -14.25 -1.83 8.68
C LYS A 233 -14.23 -2.20 10.17
N ILE A 234 -13.06 -2.58 10.70
CA ILE A 234 -12.89 -2.86 12.14
C ILE A 234 -13.15 -1.58 12.94
N LEU A 235 -12.51 -0.45 12.60
CA LEU A 235 -12.70 0.83 13.28
C LEU A 235 -14.13 1.39 13.10
N ASN A 236 -14.73 1.23 11.92
CA ASN A 236 -16.11 1.61 11.65
C ASN A 236 -17.12 0.74 12.43
N SER A 237 -16.73 -0.43 12.95
CA SER A 237 -17.60 -1.20 13.84
C SER A 237 -17.85 -0.49 15.16
N PHE A 238 -16.89 0.32 15.59
CA PHE A 238 -16.94 1.06 16.83
C PHE A 238 -17.34 2.54 16.63
N ARG A 239 -17.72 2.95 15.40
CA ARG A 239 -17.86 4.36 14.94
C ARG A 239 -18.84 5.25 15.71
N ALA A 240 -19.70 4.70 16.56
CA ALA A 240 -20.54 5.50 17.46
C ALA A 240 -19.89 5.76 18.85
N SER A 241 -18.76 5.13 19.17
CA SER A 241 -18.00 5.28 20.42
C SER A 241 -16.53 5.68 20.23
N ILE A 242 -15.89 5.42 19.07
CA ILE A 242 -14.48 5.78 18.82
C ILE A 242 -14.19 7.27 18.74
N ILE A 243 -15.21 8.10 18.49
CA ILE A 243 -15.08 9.56 18.53
C ILE A 243 -15.41 10.00 19.96
N SER A 244 -14.60 9.57 20.93
CA SER A 244 -14.60 10.20 22.24
C SER A 244 -14.06 11.61 22.05
N THR A 245 -14.98 12.56 22.02
CA THR A 245 -14.73 13.99 21.91
C THR A 245 -14.36 14.52 23.29
N LYS A 246 -13.08 14.45 23.67
CA LYS A 246 -12.61 15.21 24.85
C LYS A 246 -12.71 16.69 24.50
N ARG A 247 -13.70 17.38 25.07
CA ARG A 247 -13.92 18.81 24.88
C ARG A 247 -12.81 19.57 25.60
N CYS A 248 -11.81 20.01 24.86
CA CYS A 248 -10.76 20.90 25.35
C CYS A 248 -11.16 22.35 25.05
N LEU A 249 -11.12 23.21 26.07
CA LEU A 249 -11.26 24.64 25.84
C LEU A 249 -10.01 25.15 25.12
N THR A 250 -10.17 25.76 23.96
CA THR A 250 -9.04 26.33 23.22
C THR A 250 -8.49 27.54 23.98
N ARG A 251 -7.16 27.65 24.11
CA ARG A 251 -6.52 28.89 24.59
C ARG A 251 -6.67 29.97 23.52
N MET A 252 -7.75 30.76 23.59
CA MET A 252 -7.96 31.91 22.70
C MET A 252 -8.56 33.13 23.40
N ARG A 253 -8.25 34.29 22.81
CA ARG A 253 -8.69 35.63 23.18
C ARG A 253 -10.22 35.70 23.37
N PRO A 254 -10.74 36.29 24.46
CA PRO A 254 -12.18 36.35 24.73
C PRO A 254 -12.96 37.03 23.60
N SER A 255 -14.19 36.57 23.35
CA SER A 255 -15.09 37.19 22.37
C SER A 255 -15.34 38.65 22.74
N ARG A 256 -15.13 39.58 21.80
CA ARG A 256 -15.39 41.02 22.04
C ARG A 256 -16.86 41.33 22.37
N ARG A 257 -17.80 40.48 21.99
CA ARG A 257 -19.26 40.69 22.17
C ARG A 257 -19.81 39.99 23.43
N TYR A 258 -19.29 38.82 23.78
CA TYR A 258 -19.82 37.96 24.85
C TYR A 258 -18.80 37.60 25.94
N GLY A 259 -17.59 38.16 25.89
CA GLY A 259 -16.54 37.91 26.88
C GLY A 259 -16.13 36.45 26.97
N PHE A 260 -16.02 35.93 28.21
CA PHE A 260 -15.69 34.54 28.51
C PHE A 260 -16.90 33.59 28.54
N GLN A 261 -18.13 34.10 28.38
CA GLN A 261 -19.36 33.29 28.51
C GLN A 261 -19.52 32.29 27.35
N GLN A 262 -18.91 32.55 26.20
CA GLN A 262 -18.89 31.65 25.05
C GLN A 262 -17.46 31.38 24.59
N MET A 263 -16.75 30.53 25.32
CA MET A 263 -15.43 30.05 24.90
C MET A 263 -15.55 29.00 23.79
N GLY A 264 -14.69 29.15 22.77
CA GLY A 264 -14.49 28.12 21.76
C GLY A 264 -13.99 26.81 22.39
N SER A 265 -14.52 25.70 21.93
CA SER A 265 -14.06 24.37 22.31
C SER A 265 -13.56 23.63 21.09
N LYS A 266 -12.42 22.96 21.23
CA LYS A 266 -11.95 21.96 20.29
C LYS A 266 -12.24 20.59 20.89
N PHE A 267 -12.54 19.64 20.03
CA PHE A 267 -12.58 18.24 20.43
C PHE A 267 -11.29 17.58 19.99
N ASP A 268 -10.54 17.05 20.95
CA ASP A 268 -9.39 16.22 20.62
C ASP A 268 -9.88 14.79 20.39
N PHE A 269 -9.44 14.19 19.28
CA PHE A 269 -9.65 12.78 19.01
C PHE A 269 -8.66 11.99 19.89
N THR A 270 -9.20 11.27 20.87
CA THR A 270 -8.46 10.32 21.71
C THR A 270 -9.30 9.07 21.79
N THR A 271 -8.85 8.00 21.13
CA THR A 271 -9.50 6.68 21.19
C THR A 271 -8.67 5.79 22.10
N GLY A 272 -9.28 5.23 23.14
CA GLY A 272 -8.68 4.18 23.97
C GLY A 272 -9.15 2.83 23.49
N LEU A 273 -8.24 1.96 23.06
CA LEU A 273 -8.57 0.64 22.51
C LEU A 273 -7.98 -0.47 23.37
N LEU A 274 -8.80 -1.43 23.77
CA LEU A 274 -8.33 -2.66 24.43
C LEU A 274 -8.16 -3.77 23.38
N ILE A 275 -6.98 -4.36 23.29
CA ILE A 275 -6.71 -5.49 22.39
C ILE A 275 -6.37 -6.72 23.23
N ALA A 276 -7.17 -7.76 23.10
CA ALA A 276 -6.94 -9.07 23.72
C ALA A 276 -6.28 -10.01 22.70
N VAL A 277 -5.06 -10.43 23.01
CA VAL A 277 -4.23 -11.32 22.19
C VAL A 277 -4.29 -12.71 22.78
N ASP A 278 -4.77 -13.66 22.00
CA ASP A 278 -4.75 -15.08 22.33
C ASP A 278 -3.32 -15.62 22.24
N THR A 279 -2.79 -16.10 23.37
CA THR A 279 -1.45 -16.71 23.49
C THR A 279 -1.51 -18.19 23.80
N SER A 280 -2.66 -18.82 23.54
CA SER A 280 -2.85 -20.26 23.74
C SER A 280 -1.93 -21.10 22.86
N GLY A 281 -1.78 -22.38 23.24
CA GLY A 281 -0.86 -23.30 22.57
C GLY A 281 -1.19 -23.59 21.10
N SER A 282 -2.40 -23.29 20.62
CA SER A 282 -2.77 -23.44 19.20
C SER A 282 -2.21 -22.32 18.32
N ILE A 283 -1.87 -21.18 18.90
CA ILE A 283 -1.36 -20.02 18.17
C ILE A 283 0.15 -20.16 17.92
N SER A 284 0.54 -20.15 16.65
CA SER A 284 1.95 -20.25 16.26
C SER A 284 2.74 -18.96 16.57
N SER A 285 4.06 -19.05 16.74
CA SER A 285 4.89 -17.85 16.96
C SER A 285 4.80 -16.84 15.80
N GLY A 286 4.72 -17.33 14.55
CA GLY A 286 4.54 -16.47 13.38
C GLY A 286 3.18 -15.76 13.37
N MET A 287 2.14 -16.39 13.93
CA MET A 287 0.85 -15.74 14.13
C MET A 287 0.94 -14.58 15.11
N LEU A 288 1.61 -14.79 16.25
CA LEU A 288 1.75 -13.76 17.27
C LEU A 288 2.47 -12.53 16.70
N GLU A 289 3.53 -12.73 15.90
CA GLU A 289 4.18 -11.64 15.16
C GLU A 289 3.20 -10.90 14.25
N TYR A 290 2.32 -11.62 13.56
CA TYR A 290 1.29 -11.02 12.73
C TYR A 290 0.26 -10.22 13.54
N PHE A 291 -0.19 -10.75 14.68
CA PHE A 291 -1.07 -10.07 15.63
C PHE A 291 -0.45 -8.76 16.13
N PHE A 292 0.84 -8.78 16.49
CA PHE A 292 1.56 -7.55 16.85
C PHE A 292 1.72 -6.60 15.67
N GLY A 293 1.91 -7.11 14.45
CA GLY A 293 1.88 -6.32 13.22
C GLY A 293 0.53 -5.62 12.97
N VAL A 294 -0.58 -6.26 13.35
CA VAL A 294 -1.93 -5.67 13.34
C VAL A 294 -2.04 -4.54 14.37
N ILE A 295 -1.58 -4.78 15.59
CA ILE A 295 -1.56 -3.77 16.67
C ILE A 295 -0.77 -2.53 16.24
N ASN A 296 0.43 -2.73 15.69
CA ASN A 296 1.29 -1.65 15.22
C ASN A 296 0.66 -0.79 14.13
N ARG A 297 -0.17 -1.38 13.26
CA ARG A 297 -0.85 -0.63 12.20
C ARG A 297 -1.92 0.31 12.75
N PHE A 298 -2.54 0.02 13.89
CA PHE A 298 -3.53 0.93 14.50
C PHE A 298 -2.94 2.30 14.87
N PHE A 299 -1.66 2.37 15.27
CA PHE A 299 -0.98 3.65 15.51
C PHE A 299 -0.88 4.51 14.24
N LYS A 300 -0.71 3.89 13.06
CA LYS A 300 -0.72 4.61 11.77
C LYS A 300 -2.08 5.23 11.46
N TYR A 301 -3.17 4.64 11.96
CA TYR A 301 -4.52 5.17 11.81
C TYR A 301 -4.90 6.25 12.84
N GLY A 302 -3.93 6.74 13.62
CA GLY A 302 -4.12 7.86 14.55
C GLY A 302 -4.64 7.47 15.94
N ILE A 303 -4.63 6.18 16.28
CA ILE A 303 -4.88 5.73 17.67
C ILE A 303 -3.66 6.08 18.52
N LYS A 304 -3.88 6.80 19.62
CA LYS A 304 -2.80 7.31 20.48
C LYS A 304 -2.36 6.31 21.54
N THR A 305 -3.30 5.55 22.07
CA THR A 305 -3.07 4.65 23.21
C THR A 305 -3.85 3.36 23.00
N ILE A 306 -3.13 2.24 23.09
CA ILE A 306 -3.69 0.89 22.96
C ILE A 306 -3.22 0.11 24.17
N ASP A 307 -4.16 -0.48 24.93
CA ASP A 307 -3.80 -1.40 26.00
C ASP A 307 -3.95 -2.83 25.48
N VAL A 308 -2.89 -3.62 25.65
CA VAL A 308 -2.81 -4.99 25.18
C VAL A 308 -2.85 -5.93 26.37
N ILE A 309 -3.78 -6.89 26.35
CA ILE A 309 -3.84 -7.99 27.31
C ILE A 309 -3.53 -9.31 26.59
N GLN A 310 -2.73 -10.16 27.22
CA GLN A 310 -2.42 -11.50 26.73
C GLN A 310 -3.20 -12.51 27.57
N PHE A 311 -3.85 -13.48 26.92
CA PHE A 311 -4.66 -14.47 27.62
C PHE A 311 -4.55 -15.86 26.98
N ASP A 312 -4.68 -16.89 27.82
CA ASP A 312 -4.95 -18.27 27.42
C ASP A 312 -6.11 -18.82 28.28
N TRP A 313 -5.84 -19.58 29.35
CA TRP A 313 -6.81 -19.98 30.36
C TRP A 313 -6.99 -18.90 31.42
N GLU A 314 -5.94 -18.09 31.62
CA GLU A 314 -5.91 -16.95 32.52
C GLU A 314 -5.28 -15.72 31.83
N LEU A 315 -5.31 -14.58 32.50
CA LEU A 315 -4.60 -13.39 32.03
C LEU A 315 -3.15 -13.43 32.48
N HIS A 316 -2.25 -13.13 31.55
CA HIS A 316 -0.83 -13.05 31.85
C HIS A 316 -0.42 -11.60 32.10
N GLY A 317 -0.14 -11.29 33.36
CA GLY A 317 0.30 -9.96 33.79
C GLY A 317 -0.79 -8.89 33.72
N ASP A 318 -0.36 -7.64 33.90
CA ASP A 318 -1.21 -6.46 33.74
C ASP A 318 -1.30 -6.05 32.26
N ALA A 319 -2.31 -5.25 31.92
CA ALA A 319 -2.43 -4.69 30.58
C ALA A 319 -1.21 -3.83 30.23
N VAL A 320 -0.62 -4.10 29.07
CA VAL A 320 0.54 -3.39 28.56
C VAL A 320 0.07 -2.20 27.75
N THR A 321 0.28 -0.99 28.27
CA THR A 321 -0.03 0.24 27.55
C THR A 321 1.00 0.54 26.47
N LEU A 322 0.53 0.65 25.24
CA LEU A 322 1.30 1.00 24.06
C LEU A 322 0.91 2.40 23.59
N GLU A 323 1.87 3.32 23.57
CA GLU A 323 1.73 4.67 23.01
C GLU A 323 2.37 4.82 21.63
N LYS A 324 3.12 3.80 21.20
CA LYS A 324 3.81 3.75 19.92
C LYS A 324 3.93 2.30 19.45
N ALA A 325 4.22 2.13 18.15
CA ALA A 325 4.53 0.82 17.60
C ALA A 325 5.74 0.19 18.28
N VAL A 326 5.67 -1.13 18.55
CA VAL A 326 6.70 -1.89 19.25
C VAL A 326 7.20 -3.03 18.36
N ALA A 327 8.52 -3.25 18.33
CA ALA A 327 9.15 -4.25 17.47
C ALA A 327 8.97 -5.69 17.99
N LYS A 328 9.02 -5.89 19.32
CA LYS A 328 8.85 -7.18 19.99
C LYS A 328 8.13 -6.99 21.32
N MET A 329 7.22 -7.90 21.63
CA MET A 329 6.55 -7.99 22.93
C MET A 329 6.87 -9.36 23.54
N ASP A 330 7.15 -9.40 24.84
CA ASP A 330 7.36 -10.65 25.54
C ASP A 330 6.03 -11.42 25.61
N ILE A 331 6.06 -12.65 25.08
CA ILE A 331 4.90 -13.52 25.05
C ILE A 331 4.91 -14.38 26.31
N SER A 332 3.79 -14.38 27.02
CA SER A 332 3.56 -15.19 28.22
C SER A 332 2.33 -16.10 28.00
N GLY A 333 2.44 -17.38 28.39
CA GLY A 333 1.36 -18.36 28.30
C GLY A 333 1.73 -19.65 27.55
N ARG A 334 0.77 -20.14 26.73
CA ARG A 334 0.71 -21.43 25.98
C ARG A 334 -0.12 -22.54 26.63
N GLY A 335 -1.07 -22.18 27.51
CA GLY A 335 -2.08 -23.09 28.04
C GLY A 335 -3.23 -23.37 27.07
N GLY A 336 -4.32 -23.93 27.60
CA GLY A 336 -5.61 -24.04 26.89
C GLY A 336 -6.33 -22.69 26.82
N THR A 337 -7.31 -22.54 25.93
CA THR A 337 -7.93 -21.25 25.62
C THR A 337 -9.25 -21.03 26.38
N SER A 338 -9.44 -19.85 26.94
CA SER A 338 -10.68 -19.36 27.55
C SER A 338 -10.84 -17.86 27.28
N PHE A 339 -11.96 -17.45 26.69
CA PHE A 339 -12.25 -16.01 26.47
C PHE A 339 -12.76 -15.30 27.72
N GLN A 340 -13.18 -16.05 28.75
CA GLN A 340 -13.79 -15.48 29.95
C GLN A 340 -12.88 -14.51 30.73
N PRO A 341 -11.57 -14.79 30.95
CA PRO A 341 -10.68 -13.87 31.67
C PRO A 341 -10.60 -12.49 31.02
N ALA A 342 -10.49 -12.43 29.68
CA ALA A 342 -10.45 -11.19 28.94
C ALA A 342 -11.78 -10.41 29.02
N ILE A 343 -12.92 -11.12 29.00
CA ILE A 343 -14.24 -10.52 29.21
C ILE A 343 -14.40 -9.98 30.64
N ASP A 344 -13.92 -10.70 31.65
CA ASP A 344 -13.99 -10.27 33.04
C ASP A 344 -13.13 -9.03 33.31
N TYR A 345 -11.95 -8.95 32.67
CA TYR A 345 -11.13 -7.75 32.68
C TYR A 345 -11.85 -6.57 32.02
N ALA A 346 -12.41 -6.77 30.83
CA ALA A 346 -13.18 -5.76 30.12
C ALA A 346 -14.44 -5.33 30.88
N ALA A 347 -15.09 -6.21 31.65
CA ALA A 347 -16.23 -5.87 32.48
C ALA A 347 -15.84 -4.93 33.64
N LYS A 348 -14.64 -5.09 34.20
CA LYS A 348 -14.09 -4.27 35.30
C LYS A 348 -13.54 -2.93 34.81
N HIS A 349 -12.75 -2.94 33.74
CA HIS A 349 -11.99 -1.79 33.24
C HIS A 349 -12.59 -1.13 32.00
N GLY A 350 -13.66 -1.69 31.44
CA GLY A 350 -14.21 -1.27 30.15
C GLY A 350 -14.77 0.15 30.06
N LYS A 351 -14.79 0.92 31.15
CA LYS A 351 -15.13 2.35 31.09
C LYS A 351 -13.96 3.22 30.60
N GLU A 352 -12.75 2.68 30.58
CA GLU A 352 -11.53 3.36 30.13
C GLU A 352 -11.32 3.26 28.62
N TYR A 353 -12.08 2.38 27.95
CA TYR A 353 -11.92 2.05 26.54
C TYR A 353 -13.20 2.36 25.74
N ASP A 354 -13.03 2.59 24.43
CA ASP A 354 -14.13 2.83 23.50
C ASP A 354 -14.56 1.55 22.76
N GLY A 355 -13.72 0.52 22.78
CA GLY A 355 -13.92 -0.76 22.14
C GLY A 355 -12.88 -1.79 22.54
N MET A 356 -13.21 -3.06 22.28
CA MET A 356 -12.34 -4.22 22.51
C MET A 356 -12.17 -5.02 21.22
N ILE A 357 -10.94 -5.43 20.92
CA ILE A 357 -10.62 -6.33 19.79
C ILE A 357 -10.04 -7.63 20.34
N PHE A 358 -10.58 -8.78 19.90
CA PHE A 358 -9.96 -10.09 20.11
C PHE A 358 -9.17 -10.50 18.87
N LEU A 359 -7.93 -10.94 19.06
CA LEU A 359 -7.08 -11.59 18.07
C LEU A 359 -6.93 -13.06 18.49
N THR A 360 -7.56 -14.00 17.77
CA THR A 360 -7.69 -15.41 18.18
C THR A 360 -7.94 -16.33 16.98
N ASP A 361 -7.66 -17.63 17.14
CA ASP A 361 -8.09 -18.68 16.21
C ASP A 361 -9.56 -19.09 16.41
N GLY A 362 -10.17 -18.72 17.54
CA GLY A 362 -11.57 -18.96 17.89
C GLY A 362 -11.86 -20.25 18.65
N TYR A 363 -10.85 -21.06 18.98
CA TYR A 363 -11.04 -22.38 19.63
C TYR A 363 -11.16 -22.28 21.15
N ALA A 364 -12.24 -21.68 21.64
CA ALA A 364 -12.58 -21.70 23.06
C ALA A 364 -14.10 -21.77 23.30
N PRO A 365 -14.53 -22.14 24.53
CA PRO A 365 -15.94 -22.06 24.93
C PRO A 365 -16.52 -20.64 24.75
N GLU A 366 -17.81 -20.59 24.41
CA GLU A 366 -18.55 -19.33 24.29
C GLU A 366 -18.53 -18.59 25.65
N PRO A 367 -18.01 -17.34 25.72
CA PRO A 367 -17.92 -16.61 26.99
C PRO A 367 -19.29 -16.11 27.44
N VAL A 368 -19.44 -15.92 28.74
CA VAL A 368 -20.66 -15.35 29.33
C VAL A 368 -20.46 -13.86 29.58
N LEU A 369 -21.16 -13.03 28.81
CA LEU A 369 -21.15 -11.58 29.02
C LEU A 369 -22.15 -11.17 30.11
N PRO A 370 -21.78 -10.19 30.96
CA PRO A 370 -22.74 -9.59 31.89
C PRO A 370 -23.85 -8.86 31.13
N LYS A 371 -25.04 -8.78 31.73
CA LYS A 371 -26.23 -8.13 31.14
C LYS A 371 -25.98 -6.69 30.66
N TYR A 372 -25.06 -5.98 31.31
CA TYR A 372 -24.62 -4.64 30.95
C TYR A 372 -23.11 -4.66 30.69
N PHE A 373 -22.72 -5.09 29.50
CA PHE A 373 -21.32 -5.06 29.09
C PHE A 373 -20.95 -3.68 28.52
N PRO A 374 -19.88 -3.02 29.03
CA PRO A 374 -19.60 -1.61 28.72
C PRO A 374 -18.99 -1.38 27.33
N LEU A 375 -18.40 -2.41 26.71
CA LEU A 375 -17.63 -2.29 25.47
C LEU A 375 -18.32 -2.93 24.27
N LYS A 376 -18.00 -2.41 23.08
CA LYS A 376 -18.28 -3.10 21.83
C LYS A 376 -17.12 -4.04 21.52
N ILE A 377 -17.44 -5.25 21.08
CA ILE A 377 -16.44 -6.27 20.74
C ILE A 377 -16.31 -6.39 19.22
N ALA A 378 -15.07 -6.48 18.74
CA ALA A 378 -14.75 -7.03 17.43
C ALA A 378 -13.86 -8.26 17.58
N TRP A 379 -14.19 -9.32 16.87
CA TRP A 379 -13.43 -10.55 16.78
C TRP A 379 -12.65 -10.55 15.47
N VAL A 380 -11.36 -10.83 15.53
CA VAL A 380 -10.50 -10.99 14.37
C VAL A 380 -9.92 -12.40 14.41
N CYS A 381 -10.49 -13.27 13.59
CA CYS A 381 -10.08 -14.65 13.43
C CYS A 381 -8.75 -14.74 12.67
N GLU A 382 -7.87 -15.66 13.07
CA GLU A 382 -6.63 -16.05 12.38
C GLU A 382 -6.80 -16.11 10.86
N ASP A 383 -7.73 -16.93 10.38
CA ASP A 383 -7.95 -17.15 8.96
C ASP A 383 -9.44 -17.26 8.59
N ARG A 384 -9.68 -17.47 7.29
CA ARG A 384 -11.03 -17.67 6.76
C ARG A 384 -11.70 -18.94 7.28
N GLN A 385 -10.94 -20.01 7.52
CA GLN A 385 -11.48 -21.27 8.00
C GLN A 385 -12.01 -21.14 9.43
N SER A 386 -11.24 -20.53 10.33
CA SER A 386 -11.65 -20.16 11.69
C SER A 386 -12.87 -19.26 11.68
N TYR A 387 -12.93 -18.28 10.77
CA TYR A 387 -14.12 -17.45 10.62
C TYR A 387 -15.35 -18.26 10.22
N GLU A 388 -15.26 -19.09 9.17
CA GLU A 388 -16.40 -19.88 8.71
C GLU A 388 -16.92 -20.83 9.80
N GLN A 389 -16.02 -21.37 10.64
CA GLN A 389 -16.38 -22.22 11.78
C GLN A 389 -17.02 -21.45 12.94
N HIS A 390 -16.46 -20.30 13.33
CA HIS A 390 -16.80 -19.65 14.60
C HIS A 390 -17.67 -18.39 14.48
N HIS A 391 -17.81 -17.79 13.29
CA HIS A 391 -18.52 -16.52 13.12
C HIS A 391 -19.96 -16.52 13.67
N LYS A 392 -20.66 -17.65 13.62
CA LYS A 392 -22.08 -17.74 14.04
C LYS A 392 -22.27 -17.38 15.50
N TRP A 393 -21.40 -17.85 16.39
CA TRP A 393 -21.49 -17.57 17.81
C TRP A 393 -20.82 -16.23 18.15
N MET A 394 -19.65 -15.93 17.57
CA MET A 394 -18.94 -14.67 17.80
C MET A 394 -19.78 -13.45 17.42
N ARG A 395 -20.58 -13.57 16.35
CA ARG A 395 -21.46 -12.48 15.86
C ARG A 395 -22.60 -12.13 16.83
N LYS A 396 -22.91 -12.98 17.81
CA LYS A 396 -23.87 -12.66 18.88
C LYS A 396 -23.34 -11.56 19.82
N TYR A 397 -22.02 -11.48 20.00
CA TYR A 397 -21.38 -10.57 20.95
C TYR A 397 -20.71 -9.36 20.28
N GLY A 398 -20.41 -9.45 18.99
CA GLY A 398 -19.64 -8.42 18.31
C GLY A 398 -19.60 -8.57 16.80
N ARG A 399 -18.85 -7.72 16.11
CA ARG A 399 -18.53 -7.95 14.69
C ARG A 399 -17.42 -9.00 14.60
N VAL A 400 -17.40 -9.73 13.50
CA VAL A 400 -16.40 -10.76 13.22
C VAL A 400 -15.72 -10.44 11.91
N CYS A 401 -14.40 -10.49 11.89
CA CYS A 401 -13.52 -10.32 10.74
C CYS A 401 -12.49 -11.45 10.77
N TYR A 402 -11.75 -11.63 9.68
CA TYR A 402 -10.66 -12.59 9.61
C TYR A 402 -9.44 -11.97 8.95
N MET A 403 -8.28 -12.57 9.16
CA MET A 403 -7.05 -12.19 8.49
C MET A 403 -6.89 -13.03 7.23
N ASP A 404 -6.54 -12.39 6.11
CA ASP A 404 -6.23 -13.11 4.87
C ASP A 404 -4.73 -13.44 4.90
N LEU A 405 -4.38 -14.50 5.66
CA LEU A 405 -3.04 -15.04 5.74
C LEU A 405 -2.85 -16.04 4.60
N LYS A 406 -2.26 -15.58 3.50
CA LYS A 406 -1.63 -16.44 2.51
C LYS A 406 -0.25 -15.92 2.15
#